data_AF-A0A238UL20-F1
#
_entry.id   AF-A0A238UL20-F1
#
_cell.length_a   1.000
_cell.length_b   1.000
_cell.length_c   1.000
_cell.angle_alpha   90.00
_cell.angle_beta   90.00
_cell.angle_gamma   90.00
#
_symmetry.space_group_name_H-M   'P 1'
#
loop_
_entity.id
_entity.type
_entity.pdbx_description
1 polymer ?
#
loop_
_entity_poly.entity_id
_entity_poly.type
_entity_poly.pdbx_seq_one_letter_code
_entity_poly.pdbx_strand_id
1 'polypeptide(L)'
;MPLPPVAFYSIYEIAVRWGCPPADVAGWAAEGQLKVVAGIPPVRCGDEVVGGLVEVPIAELMCMFRRFGPSDDIGRLRRVLKPGSATWAHVTEPSDGLPIRSSDLLVASGSLLQFEEERDLLRRPASTIGASPRYDWDSMYAWLTVFLFEKGVPDTQTALVALVQDWFVQNSKSGEVPDESTIRKRLTSLWRKLRGEETV
;
A
#
# COMPACT_ATOMS: atom_id res chain seq x y z
N MET A 1 15.77 3.75 -25.82
CA MET A 1 14.72 2.80 -25.42
C MET A 1 14.68 2.76 -23.89
N PRO A 2 13.52 2.94 -23.24
CA PRO A 2 13.44 2.85 -21.78
C PRO A 2 13.81 1.43 -21.31
N LEU A 3 14.41 1.34 -20.13
CA LEU A 3 14.72 0.05 -19.49
C LEU A 3 13.42 -0.66 -19.08
N PRO A 4 13.42 -2.01 -19.02
CA PRO A 4 12.28 -2.76 -18.48
C PRO A 4 12.01 -2.40 -17.01
N PRO A 5 10.78 -2.59 -16.51
CA PRO A 5 10.45 -2.35 -15.11
C PRO A 5 11.21 -3.29 -14.18
N VAL A 6 11.30 -2.90 -12.91
CA VAL A 6 11.92 -3.71 -11.84
C VAL A 6 11.23 -5.07 -11.75
N ALA A 7 12.02 -6.15 -11.77
CA ALA A 7 11.51 -7.52 -11.74
C ALA A 7 11.26 -8.03 -10.32
N PHE A 8 12.05 -7.58 -9.36
CA PHE A 8 12.04 -8.06 -7.98
C PHE A 8 12.26 -6.93 -7.00
N TYR A 9 11.63 -7.02 -5.84
CA TYR A 9 11.87 -6.13 -4.71
C TYR A 9 12.29 -6.94 -3.49
N SER A 10 13.28 -6.45 -2.77
CA SER A 10 13.64 -7.00 -1.46
C SER A 10 12.58 -6.68 -0.40
N ILE A 11 12.56 -7.46 0.68
CA ILE A 11 11.71 -7.20 1.84
C ILE A 11 11.92 -5.78 2.40
N TYR A 12 13.15 -5.26 2.36
CA TYR A 12 13.47 -3.92 2.85
C TYR A 12 12.94 -2.80 1.93
N GLU A 13 13.04 -2.97 0.61
CA GLU A 13 12.45 -2.00 -0.33
C GLU A 13 10.94 -1.93 -0.18
N ILE A 14 10.29 -3.08 0.02
CA ILE A 14 8.84 -3.16 0.26
C ILE A 14 8.48 -2.47 1.59
N ALA A 15 9.25 -2.74 2.65
CA ALA A 15 9.05 -2.11 3.96
C ALA A 15 9.12 -0.58 3.88
N VAL A 16 10.12 -0.03 3.18
CA VAL A 16 10.24 1.41 2.93
C VAL A 16 9.06 1.92 2.10
N ARG A 17 8.68 1.20 1.04
CA ARG A 17 7.58 1.57 0.15
C ARG A 17 6.22 1.63 0.87
N TRP A 18 5.97 0.75 1.83
CA TRP A 18 4.73 0.70 2.61
C TRP A 18 4.80 1.43 3.95
N GLY A 19 5.96 1.97 4.32
CA GLY A 19 6.13 2.68 5.59
C GLY A 19 5.96 1.78 6.82
N CYS A 20 6.33 0.51 6.74
CA CYS A 20 6.24 -0.45 7.85
C CYS A 20 7.60 -1.09 8.16
N PRO A 21 7.78 -1.70 9.36
CA PRO A 21 8.96 -2.49 9.67
C PRO A 21 9.15 -3.70 8.73
N PRO A 22 10.38 -4.10 8.37
CA PRO A 22 10.65 -5.32 7.60
C PRO A 22 10.07 -6.60 8.24
N ALA A 23 9.96 -6.62 9.56
CA ALA A 23 9.32 -7.70 10.31
C ALA A 23 7.83 -7.90 9.96
N ASP A 24 7.12 -6.84 9.57
CA ASP A 24 5.73 -6.95 9.14
C ASP A 24 5.63 -7.59 7.76
N VAL A 25 6.49 -7.16 6.82
CA VAL A 25 6.58 -7.75 5.47
C VAL A 25 6.96 -9.23 5.53
N ALA A 26 7.97 -9.57 6.33
CA ALA A 26 8.34 -10.95 6.57
C ALA A 26 7.21 -11.75 7.25
N GLY A 27 6.46 -11.13 8.17
CA GLY A 27 5.29 -11.74 8.79
C GLY A 27 4.19 -12.07 7.79
N TRP A 28 3.83 -11.14 6.90
CA TRP A 28 2.85 -11.42 5.84
C TRP A 28 3.32 -12.52 4.88
N ALA A 29 4.61 -12.57 4.58
CA ALA A 29 5.18 -13.67 3.80
C ALA A 29 5.13 -15.01 4.54
N ALA A 30 5.41 -15.03 5.85
CA ALA A 30 5.31 -16.24 6.67
C ALA A 30 3.87 -16.77 6.76
N GLU A 31 2.88 -15.88 6.75
CA GLU A 31 1.44 -16.21 6.66
C GLU A 31 0.98 -16.55 5.23
N GLY A 32 1.90 -16.63 4.26
CA GLY A 32 1.62 -17.01 2.88
C GLY A 32 0.93 -15.93 2.04
N GLN A 33 0.85 -14.69 2.52
CA GLN A 33 0.27 -13.57 1.76
C GLN A 33 1.21 -13.04 0.67
N LEU A 34 2.51 -13.22 0.86
CA LEU A 34 3.55 -12.82 -0.09
C LEU A 34 4.45 -14.02 -0.38
N LYS A 35 4.62 -14.34 -1.66
CA LYS A 35 5.58 -15.36 -2.09
C LYS A 35 6.96 -14.75 -2.17
N VAL A 36 7.89 -15.30 -1.39
CA VAL A 36 9.28 -14.85 -1.37
C VAL A 36 10.16 -15.89 -2.03
N VAL A 37 11.03 -15.42 -2.91
CA VAL A 37 11.97 -16.22 -3.68
C VAL A 37 13.41 -15.82 -3.38
N ALA A 38 14.34 -16.73 -3.64
CA ALA A 38 15.76 -16.47 -3.59
C ALA A 38 16.46 -17.19 -4.75
N GLY A 39 17.51 -16.54 -5.28
CA GLY A 39 18.42 -17.19 -6.22
C GLY A 39 19.43 -18.04 -5.44
N ILE A 40 19.46 -19.33 -5.71
CA ILE A 40 20.36 -20.27 -5.01
C ILE A 40 21.32 -20.97 -5.97
N PRO A 41 22.56 -21.30 -5.52
CA PRO A 41 23.40 -22.23 -6.26
C PRO A 41 22.77 -23.63 -6.28
N PRO A 42 23.25 -24.53 -7.16
CA PRO A 42 22.82 -25.93 -7.15
C PRO A 42 23.06 -26.59 -5.77
N VAL A 43 22.01 -27.11 -5.17
CA VAL A 43 22.02 -27.89 -3.92
C VAL A 43 21.37 -29.25 -4.15
N ARG A 44 21.73 -30.26 -3.36
CA ARG A 44 21.05 -31.55 -3.43
C ARG A 44 19.82 -31.56 -2.55
N CYS A 45 18.74 -32.10 -3.10
CA CYS A 45 17.51 -32.40 -2.38
C CYS A 45 17.15 -33.87 -2.59
N GLY A 46 17.74 -34.76 -1.78
CA GLY A 46 17.70 -36.20 -2.02
C GLY A 46 18.49 -36.56 -3.29
N ASP A 47 17.83 -37.20 -4.24
CA ASP A 47 18.45 -37.60 -5.52
C ASP A 47 18.43 -36.50 -6.60
N GLU A 48 17.74 -35.39 -6.33
CA GLU A 48 17.63 -34.27 -7.26
C GLU A 48 18.64 -33.16 -6.95
N VAL A 49 19.00 -32.41 -7.98
CA VAL A 49 19.75 -31.15 -7.86
C VAL A 49 18.81 -29.99 -8.17
N VAL A 50 18.73 -29.05 -7.23
CA VAL A 50 17.86 -27.86 -7.32
C VAL A 50 18.72 -26.61 -7.32
N GLY A 51 18.46 -25.67 -8.22
CA GLY A 51 19.19 -24.41 -8.31
C GLY A 51 18.37 -23.33 -9.01
N GLY A 52 18.88 -22.11 -9.02
CA GLY A 52 18.20 -20.96 -9.63
C GLY A 52 17.19 -20.31 -8.67
N LEU A 53 16.13 -19.72 -9.22
CA LEU A 53 15.14 -19.00 -8.43
C LEU A 53 14.13 -19.99 -7.81
N VAL A 54 14.09 -20.05 -6.48
CA VAL A 54 13.21 -20.95 -5.72
C VAL A 54 12.42 -20.16 -4.68
N GLU A 55 11.22 -20.64 -4.34
CA GLU A 55 10.46 -20.08 -3.22
C GLU A 55 11.01 -20.62 -1.89
N VAL A 56 11.02 -19.76 -0.87
CA VAL A 56 11.63 -20.01 0.44
C VAL A 56 10.61 -19.91 1.59
N PRO A 57 10.73 -20.73 2.64
CA PRO A 57 9.79 -20.72 3.76
C PRO A 57 10.15 -19.61 4.75
N ILE A 58 9.58 -18.42 4.61
CA ILE A 58 9.93 -17.27 5.45
C ILE A 58 9.68 -17.50 6.95
N ALA A 59 8.70 -18.33 7.31
CA ALA A 59 8.47 -18.75 8.69
C ALA A 59 9.74 -19.35 9.35
N GLU A 60 10.57 -20.08 8.61
CA GLU A 60 11.84 -20.66 9.10
C GLU A 60 12.97 -19.62 9.19
N LEU A 61 12.79 -18.44 8.58
CA LEU A 61 13.79 -17.38 8.46
C LEU A 61 13.43 -16.13 9.29
N MET A 62 12.38 -16.21 10.12
CA MET A 62 11.92 -15.09 10.97
C MET A 62 12.97 -14.60 11.97
N CYS A 63 14.00 -15.40 12.28
CA CYS A 63 15.10 -14.96 13.13
C CYS A 63 15.90 -13.78 12.54
N MET A 64 15.85 -13.58 11.21
CA MET A 64 16.46 -12.46 10.51
C MET A 64 15.61 -11.17 10.56
N PHE A 65 14.33 -11.28 10.92
CA PHE A 65 13.35 -10.19 10.86
C PHE A 65 12.70 -9.93 12.23
N ARG A 66 13.52 -9.82 13.27
CA ARG A 66 13.02 -9.57 14.63
C ARG A 66 12.44 -8.16 14.74
N ARG A 67 11.33 -8.02 15.47
CA ARG A 67 10.71 -6.72 15.78
C ARG A 67 11.57 -5.86 16.70
N PHE A 68 12.29 -6.49 17.64
CA PHE A 68 13.14 -5.82 18.62
C PHE A 68 14.39 -6.66 18.89
N GLY A 69 15.49 -5.99 19.20
CA GLY A 69 16.77 -6.61 19.52
C GLY A 69 17.59 -7.03 18.29
N PRO A 70 18.79 -7.61 18.51
CA PRO A 70 19.65 -8.05 17.41
C PRO A 70 19.01 -9.22 16.65
N SER A 71 19.07 -9.14 15.32
CA SER A 71 18.68 -10.21 14.39
C SER A 71 19.90 -10.99 13.92
N ASP A 72 19.67 -12.19 13.41
CA ASP A 72 20.72 -12.95 12.74
C ASP A 72 20.93 -12.38 11.33
N ASP A 73 22.19 -12.11 10.95
CA ASP A 73 22.52 -11.61 9.61
C ASP A 73 22.38 -12.69 8.52
N ILE A 74 22.40 -13.97 8.93
CA ILE A 74 22.41 -15.14 8.04
C ILE A 74 21.44 -16.20 8.58
N GLY A 75 20.48 -16.60 7.75
CA GLY A 75 19.60 -17.73 7.99
C GLY A 75 20.10 -19.01 7.30
N ARG A 76 19.44 -20.14 7.59
CA ARG A 76 19.73 -21.44 6.96
C ARG A 76 18.50 -21.98 6.25
N LEU A 77 18.57 -22.02 4.93
CA LEU A 77 17.52 -22.57 4.09
C LEU A 77 17.60 -24.10 4.08
N ARG A 78 16.62 -24.74 4.74
CA ARG A 78 16.53 -26.20 4.88
C ARG A 78 15.62 -26.84 3.85
N ARG A 79 14.70 -26.07 3.27
CA ARG A 79 13.77 -26.54 2.26
C ARG A 79 13.52 -25.44 1.26
N VAL A 80 13.25 -25.84 0.03
CA VAL A 80 12.96 -24.94 -1.08
C VAL A 80 11.78 -25.48 -1.88
N LEU A 81 11.01 -24.58 -2.46
CA LEU A 81 9.95 -24.95 -3.39
C LEU A 81 10.41 -24.59 -4.80
N LYS A 82 10.55 -25.63 -5.63
CA LYS A 82 10.92 -25.49 -7.04
C LYS A 82 9.80 -24.76 -7.80
N PRO A 83 10.12 -23.95 -8.82
CA PRO A 83 9.12 -23.39 -9.72
C PRO A 83 8.19 -24.47 -10.27
N GLY A 84 6.88 -24.25 -10.14
CA GLY A 84 5.84 -25.19 -10.61
C GLY A 84 5.63 -26.42 -9.73
N SER A 85 6.37 -26.59 -8.63
CA SER A 85 6.13 -27.65 -7.67
C SER A 85 5.13 -27.23 -6.59
N ALA A 86 4.37 -28.20 -6.07
CA ALA A 86 3.54 -28.04 -4.88
C ALA A 86 4.20 -28.64 -3.62
N THR A 87 5.36 -29.30 -3.78
CA THR A 87 6.01 -30.06 -2.71
C THR A 87 7.35 -29.43 -2.36
N TRP A 88 7.51 -29.07 -1.09
CA TRP A 88 8.77 -28.58 -0.55
C TRP A 88 9.84 -29.67 -0.59
N ALA A 89 10.96 -29.37 -1.24
CA ALA A 89 12.11 -30.25 -1.31
C ALA A 89 13.09 -29.93 -0.18
N HIS A 90 13.54 -30.94 0.57
CA HIS A 90 14.49 -30.77 1.66
C HIS A 90 15.93 -30.74 1.14
N VAL A 91 16.70 -29.73 1.55
CA VAL A 91 18.11 -29.59 1.22
C VAL A 91 18.91 -30.61 2.03
N THR A 92 19.46 -31.60 1.36
CA THR A 92 20.28 -32.66 1.97
C THR A 92 21.76 -32.33 1.93
N GLU A 93 22.21 -31.61 0.89
CA GLU A 93 23.57 -31.07 0.82
C GLU A 93 23.53 -29.61 0.36
N PRO A 94 24.06 -28.66 1.17
CA PRO A 94 24.76 -28.87 2.45
C PRO A 94 23.82 -29.30 3.60
N SER A 95 24.29 -30.21 4.45
CA SER A 95 23.49 -30.83 5.51
C SER A 95 23.13 -29.89 6.67
N ASP A 96 23.79 -28.73 6.78
CA ASP A 96 23.47 -27.64 7.72
C ASP A 96 22.57 -26.56 7.08
N GLY A 97 22.09 -26.80 5.86
CA GLY A 97 21.25 -25.87 5.11
C GLY A 97 22.05 -24.79 4.40
N LEU A 98 21.49 -24.29 3.31
CA LEU A 98 22.14 -23.27 2.51
C LEU A 98 22.12 -21.92 3.26
N PRO A 99 23.28 -21.27 3.48
CA PRO A 99 23.32 -19.94 4.08
C PRO A 99 22.64 -18.93 3.16
N ILE A 100 21.76 -18.11 3.72
CA ILE A 100 21.03 -17.08 2.98
C ILE A 100 20.94 -15.80 3.81
N ARG A 101 21.07 -14.64 3.16
CA ARG A 101 20.92 -13.33 3.80
C ARG A 101 19.52 -12.79 3.55
N SER A 102 19.07 -11.89 4.44
CA SER A 102 17.81 -11.17 4.25
C SER A 102 17.78 -10.34 2.94
N SER A 103 18.93 -9.90 2.45
CA SER A 103 19.08 -9.20 1.16
C SER A 103 18.86 -10.09 -0.06
N ASP A 104 18.97 -11.41 0.08
CA ASP A 104 18.79 -12.38 -1.01
C ASP A 104 17.31 -12.72 -1.22
N LEU A 105 16.45 -12.25 -0.32
CA LEU A 105 15.02 -12.52 -0.28
C LEU A 105 14.24 -11.49 -1.09
N LEU A 106 13.54 -11.97 -2.11
CA LEU A 106 12.93 -11.15 -3.14
C LEU A 106 11.45 -11.51 -3.34
N VAL A 107 10.64 -10.52 -3.68
CA VAL A 107 9.25 -10.69 -4.12
C VAL A 107 9.15 -10.25 -5.57
N ALA A 108 8.53 -11.08 -6.41
CA ALA A 108 8.31 -10.75 -7.81
C ALA A 108 7.39 -9.53 -7.95
N SER A 109 7.74 -8.58 -8.81
CA SER A 109 7.01 -7.31 -8.96
C SER A 109 5.53 -7.52 -9.34
N GLY A 110 5.22 -8.48 -10.20
CA GLY A 110 3.84 -8.80 -10.55
C GLY A 110 3.00 -9.25 -9.34
N SER A 111 3.56 -10.13 -8.49
CA SER A 111 2.87 -10.59 -7.27
C SER A 111 2.72 -9.47 -6.24
N LEU A 112 3.72 -8.59 -6.14
CA LEU A 112 3.67 -7.44 -5.24
C LEU A 112 2.59 -6.45 -5.67
N LEU A 113 2.58 -6.07 -6.96
CA LEU A 113 1.59 -5.13 -7.51
C LEU A 113 0.17 -5.65 -7.37
N GLN A 114 -0.04 -6.94 -7.61
CA GLN A 114 -1.35 -7.57 -7.39
C GLN A 114 -1.78 -7.46 -5.92
N PHE A 115 -0.87 -7.77 -4.98
CA PHE A 115 -1.15 -7.63 -3.56
C PHE A 115 -1.46 -6.17 -3.16
N GLU A 116 -0.71 -5.21 -3.71
CA GLU A 116 -0.94 -3.78 -3.48
C GLU A 116 -2.31 -3.32 -3.97
N GLU A 117 -2.75 -3.81 -5.13
CA GLU A 117 -4.06 -3.52 -5.71
C GLU A 117 -5.19 -4.15 -4.89
N GLU A 118 -5.09 -5.44 -4.55
CA GLU A 118 -6.09 -6.17 -3.75
C GLU A 118 -6.29 -5.55 -2.35
N ARG A 119 -5.25 -4.93 -1.81
CA ARG A 119 -5.23 -4.33 -0.46
C ARG A 119 -5.30 -2.81 -0.46
N ASP A 120 -5.41 -2.20 -1.64
CA ASP A 120 -5.51 -0.74 -1.83
C ASP A 120 -4.35 0.05 -1.16
N LEU A 121 -3.16 -0.54 -1.05
CA LEU A 121 -2.04 -0.03 -0.24
C LEU A 121 -1.41 1.25 -0.77
N LEU A 122 -1.51 1.46 -2.08
CA LEU A 122 -0.92 2.61 -2.78
C LEU A 122 -1.95 3.65 -3.22
N ARG A 123 -3.24 3.43 -2.97
CA ARG A 123 -4.11 4.59 -2.85
C ARG A 123 -3.57 5.38 -1.68
N ARG A 124 -3.29 6.67 -1.93
CA ARG A 124 -2.84 7.60 -0.89
C ARG A 124 -3.64 7.30 0.38
N PRO A 125 -3.00 6.98 1.52
CA PRO A 125 -3.74 6.95 2.77
C PRO A 125 -4.51 8.25 2.82
N ALA A 126 -5.82 8.16 3.10
CA ALA A 126 -6.63 9.34 3.35
C ALA A 126 -5.78 10.21 4.29
N SER A 127 -5.47 11.41 3.83
CA SER A 127 -4.53 12.33 4.45
C SER A 127 -5.13 12.79 5.78
N THR A 128 -5.14 11.93 6.81
CA THR A 128 -5.28 12.23 8.25
C THR A 128 -5.43 10.92 9.04
N ILE A 129 -4.50 10.69 9.96
CA ILE A 129 -4.78 9.97 11.20
C ILE A 129 -5.72 10.90 11.99
N GLY A 130 -7.01 10.71 11.80
CA GLY A 130 -8.11 11.50 12.33
C GLY A 130 -9.37 10.96 11.70
N ALA A 131 -10.47 10.85 12.45
CA ALA A 131 -11.73 10.31 11.94
C ALA A 131 -12.02 10.86 10.55
N SER A 132 -12.20 9.97 9.55
CA SER A 132 -12.55 10.38 8.19
C SER A 132 -13.68 11.41 8.29
N PRO A 133 -13.53 12.61 7.70
CA PRO A 133 -14.53 13.64 7.85
C PRO A 133 -15.87 13.08 7.39
N ARG A 134 -16.90 13.23 8.22
CA ARG A 134 -18.25 12.69 8.00
C ARG A 134 -18.80 12.99 6.60
N TYR A 135 -18.35 14.09 6.00
CA TYR A 135 -18.70 14.51 4.65
C TYR A 135 -17.43 14.81 3.85
N ASP A 136 -17.45 14.50 2.56
CA ASP A 136 -16.34 14.74 1.62
C ASP A 136 -16.29 16.21 1.18
N TRP A 137 -15.82 17.06 2.10
CA TRP A 137 -15.69 18.50 1.86
C TRP A 137 -14.65 18.84 0.79
N ASP A 138 -13.61 18.02 0.65
CA ASP A 138 -12.49 18.32 -0.25
C ASP A 138 -12.91 18.16 -1.71
N SER A 139 -13.60 17.06 -2.04
CA SER A 139 -14.18 16.86 -3.38
C SER A 139 -15.22 17.94 -3.70
N MET A 140 -16.01 18.35 -2.68
CA MET A 140 -16.97 19.44 -2.82
C MET A 140 -16.28 20.76 -3.19
N TYR A 141 -15.22 21.15 -2.47
CA TYR A 141 -14.50 22.40 -2.76
C TYR A 141 -13.81 22.38 -4.13
N ALA A 142 -13.25 21.25 -4.53
CA ALA A 142 -12.65 21.10 -5.86
C ALA A 142 -13.70 21.32 -6.96
N TRP A 143 -14.85 20.66 -6.84
CA TRP A 143 -15.97 20.86 -7.76
C TRP A 143 -16.48 22.30 -7.74
N LEU A 144 -16.70 22.87 -6.55
CA LEU A 144 -17.22 24.22 -6.40
C LEU A 144 -16.28 25.25 -7.04
N THR A 145 -14.97 25.07 -6.91
CA THR A 145 -13.97 25.95 -7.54
C THR A 145 -14.12 25.97 -9.06
N VAL A 146 -14.24 24.78 -9.68
CA VAL A 146 -14.46 24.66 -11.13
C VAL A 146 -15.81 25.28 -11.52
N PHE A 147 -16.87 24.97 -10.77
CA PHE A 147 -18.20 25.52 -11.02
C PHE A 147 -18.21 27.05 -10.98
N LEU A 148 -17.62 27.66 -9.95
CA LEU A 148 -17.56 29.11 -9.79
C LEU A 148 -16.72 29.77 -10.90
N PHE A 149 -15.66 29.10 -11.36
CA PHE A 149 -14.84 29.58 -12.47
C PHE A 149 -15.62 29.56 -13.80
N GLU A 150 -16.40 28.50 -14.06
CA GLU A 150 -17.12 28.33 -15.32
C GLU A 150 -18.47 29.06 -15.37
N LYS A 151 -19.20 29.09 -14.25
CA LYS A 151 -20.59 29.59 -14.16
C LYS A 151 -20.70 30.90 -13.39
N GLY A 152 -19.62 31.35 -12.76
CA GLY A 152 -19.61 32.53 -11.92
C GLY A 152 -20.13 32.27 -10.49
N VAL A 153 -20.02 33.29 -9.66
CA VAL A 153 -20.49 33.26 -8.27
C VAL A 153 -22.01 33.43 -8.23
N PRO A 154 -22.77 32.58 -7.52
CA PRO A 154 -24.20 32.75 -7.33
C PRO A 154 -24.56 34.11 -6.72
N ASP A 155 -25.75 34.64 -7.06
CA ASP A 155 -26.18 35.98 -6.62
C ASP A 155 -26.36 36.13 -5.11
N THR A 156 -26.66 35.02 -4.40
CA THR A 156 -26.90 35.01 -2.96
C THR A 156 -26.19 33.87 -2.26
N GLN A 157 -25.85 34.07 -0.97
CA GLN A 157 -25.28 33.01 -0.14
C GLN A 157 -26.23 31.81 -0.04
N THR A 158 -27.54 32.04 -0.01
CA THR A 158 -28.53 30.96 0.03
C THR A 158 -28.50 30.11 -1.26
N ALA A 159 -28.35 30.73 -2.43
CA ALA A 159 -28.19 29.99 -3.68
C ALA A 159 -26.88 29.16 -3.71
N LEU A 160 -25.78 29.71 -3.17
CA LEU A 160 -24.52 28.98 -3.02
C LEU A 160 -24.66 27.77 -2.08
N VAL A 161 -25.38 27.94 -0.97
CA VAL A 161 -25.64 26.85 -0.01
C VAL A 161 -26.50 25.75 -0.63
N ALA A 162 -27.58 26.11 -1.35
CA ALA A 162 -28.43 25.16 -2.06
C ALA A 162 -27.65 24.37 -3.12
N LEU A 163 -26.82 25.06 -3.91
CA LEU A 163 -25.94 24.44 -4.91
C LEU A 163 -25.01 23.37 -4.30
N VAL A 164 -24.38 23.69 -3.16
CA VAL A 164 -23.50 22.74 -2.46
C VAL A 164 -24.31 21.59 -1.85
N GLN A 165 -25.52 21.86 -1.35
CA GLN A 165 -26.40 20.82 -0.82
C GLN A 165 -26.83 19.83 -1.91
N ASP A 166 -27.23 20.33 -3.09
CA ASP A 166 -27.59 19.50 -4.24
C ASP A 166 -26.40 18.64 -4.70
N TRP A 167 -25.19 19.20 -4.67
CA TRP A 167 -23.98 18.43 -4.96
C TRP A 167 -23.79 17.27 -3.98
N PHE A 168 -23.97 17.51 -2.67
CA PHE A 168 -23.87 16.44 -1.67
C PHE A 168 -24.96 15.38 -1.86
N VAL A 169 -26.19 15.78 -2.20
CA VAL A 169 -27.28 14.83 -2.51
C VAL A 169 -26.91 13.91 -3.68
N GLN A 170 -26.24 14.46 -4.71
CA GLN A 170 -25.88 13.70 -5.91
C GLN A 170 -24.61 12.85 -5.75
N ASN A 171 -23.66 13.26 -4.90
CA ASN A 171 -22.32 12.68 -4.85
C ASN A 171 -22.00 11.95 -3.53
N SER A 172 -22.90 11.97 -2.54
CA SER A 172 -22.68 11.28 -1.25
C SER A 172 -22.74 9.75 -1.41
N LYS A 173 -21.59 9.09 -1.18
CA LYS A 173 -21.48 7.62 -1.21
C LYS A 173 -22.16 6.93 -0.03
N SER A 174 -22.29 7.63 1.11
CA SER A 174 -22.91 7.11 2.34
C SER A 174 -24.40 7.45 2.46
N GLY A 175 -24.93 8.30 1.57
CA GLY A 175 -26.27 8.85 1.69
C GLY A 175 -26.42 9.92 2.79
N GLU A 176 -25.36 10.21 3.55
CA GLU A 176 -25.37 11.29 4.53
C GLU A 176 -25.11 12.63 3.84
N VAL A 177 -25.97 13.61 4.10
CA VAL A 177 -25.89 14.98 3.57
C VAL A 177 -25.83 15.95 4.76
N PRO A 178 -24.90 16.91 4.78
CA PRO A 178 -24.88 17.92 5.83
C PRO A 178 -26.14 18.80 5.77
N ASP A 179 -26.63 19.23 6.93
CA ASP A 179 -27.76 20.17 6.98
C ASP A 179 -27.37 21.55 6.45
N GLU A 180 -28.37 22.33 6.06
CA GLU A 180 -28.18 23.67 5.49
C GLU A 180 -27.38 24.59 6.43
N SER A 181 -27.60 24.47 7.75
CA SER A 181 -26.90 25.23 8.78
C SER A 181 -25.39 24.94 8.80
N THR A 182 -25.00 23.67 8.69
CA THR A 182 -23.59 23.24 8.63
C THR A 182 -22.93 23.75 7.35
N ILE A 183 -23.58 23.61 6.20
CA ILE A 183 -23.07 24.10 4.92
C ILE A 183 -22.90 25.62 4.98
N ARG A 184 -23.94 26.34 5.40
CA ARG A 184 -23.94 27.79 5.50
C ARG A 184 -22.80 28.31 6.37
N LYS A 185 -22.64 27.78 7.59
CA LYS A 185 -21.55 28.16 8.50
C LYS A 185 -20.18 28.01 7.85
N ARG A 186 -19.98 26.90 7.12
CA ARG A 186 -18.70 26.56 6.50
C ARG A 186 -18.39 27.41 5.27
N LEU A 187 -19.41 27.84 4.53
CA LEU A 187 -19.28 28.69 3.35
C LEU A 187 -19.25 30.19 3.66
N THR A 188 -19.60 30.63 4.88
CA THR A 188 -19.65 32.06 5.25
C THR A 188 -18.34 32.81 4.99
N SER A 189 -17.19 32.23 5.36
CA SER A 189 -15.89 32.88 5.13
C SER A 189 -15.55 32.98 3.64
N LEU A 190 -15.80 31.90 2.90
CA LEU A 190 -15.63 31.89 1.44
C LEU A 190 -16.54 32.92 0.78
N TRP A 191 -17.81 33.01 1.17
CA TRP A 191 -18.77 33.96 0.63
C TRP A 191 -18.31 35.40 0.80
N ARG A 192 -17.85 35.79 2.00
CA ARG A 192 -17.31 37.14 2.27
C ARG A 192 -16.12 37.46 1.36
N LYS A 193 -15.21 36.50 1.16
CA LYS A 193 -14.06 36.66 0.25
C LYS A 193 -14.48 36.80 -1.21
N LEU A 194 -15.43 35.98 -1.67
CA LEU A 194 -15.98 36.05 -3.04
C LEU A 194 -16.69 37.39 -3.32
N ARG A 195 -17.27 38.01 -2.29
CA ARG A 195 -17.92 39.34 -2.39
C ARG A 195 -16.94 40.51 -2.23
N GLY A 196 -15.66 40.25 -1.94
CA GLY A 196 -14.66 41.28 -1.67
C GLY A 196 -14.88 42.01 -0.34
N GLU A 197 -15.62 41.43 0.60
CA GLU A 197 -15.94 42.00 1.91
C GLU A 197 -14.86 41.74 2.98
N GLU A 198 -13.77 41.08 2.61
CA GLU A 198 -12.62 40.81 3.46
C GLU A 198 -11.35 41.20 2.69
N THR A 199 -10.79 42.37 3.00
CA THR A 199 -9.48 42.80 2.50
C THR A 199 -8.40 41.90 3.10
N VAL A 200 -7.53 41.37 2.24
CA VAL A 200 -6.32 40.60 2.61
C VAL A 200 -5.47 41.37 3.62
#